data_AF-A0A9P0X9U3-F1
#
_entry.id   AF-A0A9P0X9U3-F1
#
_cell.length_a   1.000
_cell.length_b   1.000
_cell.length_c   1.000
_cell.angle_alpha   90.00
_cell.angle_beta   90.00
_cell.angle_gamma   90.00
#
_symmetry.space_group_name_H-M   'P 1'
#
loop_
_entity.id
_entity.type
_entity.pdbx_description
1 polymer ?
#
loop_
_entity_poly.entity_id
_entity_poly.type
_entity_poly.pdbx_seq_one_letter_code
_entity_poly.pdbx_strand_id
1 'polypeptide(L)'
;MHLTNLERCPACYGVTVCPELYSNQIILESHWSTMFNAKNIFYGYTKSQRRVLLKKLAHDWEFQELDDKLCKVWNLSSNCNPKELLNATEVDQKIIDIVQFNLSWPDTEPRKGLVLCPYAYSVYDLLHPVLNNANGNNRVEMINVWTMLSLNPEPLILQIIPKTKGWPVPAYGGVCGRLEVVADEGEIISSLSHIPWLRKLKFAQKIINAAMDFTFKHDRFRFYLMDWSIDNIVANDKDEITFIDLEDVVVLDKNISPKTDLPHWYQRYSREVLGTGFTFSIENICQHHLSDHNIWAACYVLAGDEYPFLYPIPKQINNTRPHLDMLLQNCLNGDDRFHTIGKLQHVIEDMLLDTKIVSLQSSIT
;
A
#
# COMPACT_ATOMS: atom_id res chain seq x y z
N MET A 1 22.09 17.55 -9.29
CA MET A 1 21.32 16.53 -8.55
C MET A 1 20.79 15.52 -9.56
N HIS A 2 21.56 14.45 -9.83
CA HIS A 2 21.17 13.36 -10.75
C HIS A 2 20.10 12.43 -10.16
N LEU A 3 19.76 12.62 -8.89
CA LEU A 3 18.87 11.75 -8.14
C LEU A 3 17.44 11.69 -8.70
N THR A 4 16.90 12.76 -9.28
CA THR A 4 15.50 12.77 -9.73
C THR A 4 15.30 12.14 -11.11
N ASN A 5 16.34 12.05 -11.94
CA ASN A 5 16.22 11.70 -13.37
C ASN A 5 15.17 12.53 -14.12
N LEU A 6 15.13 13.84 -13.87
CA LEU A 6 14.16 14.75 -14.47
C LEU A 6 14.26 14.80 -16.01
N GLU A 7 15.45 14.52 -16.56
CA GLU A 7 15.69 14.42 -18.00
C GLU A 7 14.87 13.31 -18.69
N ARG A 8 14.33 12.35 -17.93
CA ARG A 8 13.49 11.27 -18.43
C ARG A 8 12.02 11.65 -18.59
N CYS A 9 11.59 12.81 -18.08
CA CYS A 9 10.21 13.26 -18.25
C CYS A 9 9.89 13.56 -19.74
N PRO A 10 8.66 13.26 -20.20
CA PRO A 10 7.48 12.85 -19.43
C PRO A 10 7.41 11.37 -19.02
N ALA A 11 8.35 10.50 -19.41
CA ALA A 11 8.45 9.11 -18.92
C ALA A 11 9.02 9.04 -17.48
N CYS A 12 8.32 9.70 -16.57
CA CYS A 12 8.65 9.87 -15.16
C CYS A 12 7.36 9.89 -14.31
N TYR A 13 7.45 10.01 -12.99
CA TYR A 13 6.26 10.07 -12.11
C TYR A 13 5.57 11.43 -12.11
N GLY A 14 6.33 12.52 -12.34
CA GLY A 14 5.78 13.87 -12.42
C GLY A 14 6.76 14.93 -11.94
N VAL A 15 6.28 16.16 -11.72
CA VAL A 15 7.12 17.31 -11.35
C VAL A 15 6.56 18.17 -10.21
N THR A 16 5.54 17.66 -9.49
CA THR A 16 4.75 18.41 -8.51
C THR A 16 5.55 18.96 -7.33
N VAL A 17 6.63 18.29 -6.92
CA VAL A 17 7.50 18.71 -5.80
C VAL A 17 8.91 19.10 -6.25
N CYS A 18 9.14 19.20 -7.56
CA CYS A 18 10.44 19.65 -8.07
C CYS A 18 10.84 21.05 -7.57
N PRO A 19 9.96 22.08 -7.58
CA PRO A 19 10.33 23.41 -7.11
C PRO A 19 10.88 23.40 -5.68
N GLU A 20 10.29 22.63 -4.78
CA GLU A 20 10.69 22.48 -3.38
C GLU A 20 12.05 21.78 -3.26
N LEU A 21 12.27 20.71 -4.02
CA LEU A 21 13.56 20.00 -4.04
C LEU A 21 14.70 20.88 -4.58
N TYR A 22 14.49 21.58 -5.70
CA TYR A 22 15.53 22.40 -6.31
C TYR A 22 15.75 23.76 -5.62
N SER A 23 14.80 24.21 -4.80
CA SER A 23 14.95 25.44 -3.97
C SER A 23 15.44 25.16 -2.55
N ASN A 24 15.98 23.95 -2.30
CA ASN A 24 16.47 23.49 -1.00
C ASN A 24 15.42 23.61 0.12
N GLN A 25 14.13 23.46 -0.22
CA GLN A 25 13.06 23.36 0.78
C GLN A 25 12.99 21.97 1.42
N ILE A 26 13.52 20.96 0.72
CA ILE A 26 13.77 19.62 1.23
C ILE A 26 15.28 19.40 1.21
N ILE A 27 15.84 19.00 2.36
CA ILE A 27 17.26 18.78 2.58
C ILE A 27 17.47 17.31 2.85
N LEU A 28 18.30 16.64 2.04
CA LEU A 28 18.64 15.24 2.21
C LEU A 28 19.63 15.06 3.36
N GLU A 29 19.43 14.01 4.14
CA GLU A 29 20.43 13.56 5.10
C GLU A 29 21.64 12.98 4.38
N SER A 30 22.84 13.40 4.80
CA SER A 30 24.09 12.85 4.29
C SER A 30 24.45 11.56 5.06
N HIS A 31 23.82 10.42 4.72
CA HIS A 31 24.26 9.10 5.22
C HIS A 31 24.72 8.18 4.10
N TRP A 32 25.99 7.79 4.19
CA TRP A 32 26.75 6.91 3.28
C TRP A 32 26.50 5.43 3.59
N SER A 33 25.26 4.96 3.50
CA SER A 33 24.97 3.52 3.58
C SER A 33 24.03 3.09 2.46
N THR A 34 24.51 3.26 1.22
CA THR A 34 23.88 2.73 0.01
C THR A 34 24.17 1.25 -0.23
N MET A 35 24.82 0.55 0.70
CA MET A 35 25.36 -0.79 0.42
C MET A 35 24.29 -1.91 0.37
N PHE A 36 23.07 -1.65 0.84
CA PHE A 36 21.96 -2.64 0.84
C PHE A 36 20.58 -2.00 0.59
N ASN A 37 20.53 -0.91 -0.17
CA ASN A 37 19.28 -0.15 -0.38
C ASN A 37 18.53 -0.68 -1.62
N ALA A 38 17.91 -1.85 -1.50
CA ALA A 38 17.21 -2.53 -2.61
C ALA A 38 16.27 -1.56 -3.37
N LYS A 39 15.55 -0.66 -2.70
CA LYS A 39 14.59 0.27 -3.33
C LYS A 39 15.04 1.74 -3.39
N ASN A 40 16.33 2.03 -3.17
CA ASN A 40 16.88 3.39 -3.25
C ASN A 40 16.06 4.42 -2.43
N ILE A 41 15.97 4.22 -1.12
CA ILE A 41 15.28 5.11 -0.17
C ILE A 41 16.24 6.16 0.40
N PHE A 42 15.84 7.43 0.44
CA PHE A 42 16.62 8.55 0.98
C PHE A 42 15.85 9.28 2.07
N TYR A 43 16.53 9.62 3.16
CA TYR A 43 15.96 10.36 4.27
C TYR A 43 16.23 11.86 4.10
N GLY A 44 15.32 12.69 4.59
CA GLY A 44 15.50 14.14 4.56
C GLY A 44 14.52 14.88 5.46
N TYR A 45 14.60 16.21 5.41
CA TYR A 45 13.74 17.12 6.16
C TYR A 45 13.27 18.27 5.29
N THR A 46 12.04 18.72 5.54
CA THR A 46 11.58 20.03 5.04
C THR A 46 12.26 21.17 5.82
N LYS A 47 12.23 22.40 5.29
CA LYS A 47 12.64 23.61 6.04
C LYS A 47 11.91 23.80 7.37
N SER A 48 10.70 23.25 7.50
CA SER A 48 9.93 23.22 8.74
C SER A 48 10.31 22.09 9.70
N GLN A 49 11.46 21.42 9.47
CA GLN A 49 11.98 20.29 10.24
C GLN A 49 11.08 19.05 10.29
N ARG A 50 10.12 18.92 9.35
CA ARG A 50 9.36 17.68 9.18
C ARG A 50 10.20 16.66 8.43
N ARG A 51 10.33 15.44 8.97
CA ARG A 51 11.00 14.31 8.31
C ARG A 51 10.23 13.85 7.08
N VAL A 52 10.97 13.52 6.03
CA VAL A 52 10.44 13.00 4.77
C VAL A 52 11.31 11.86 4.26
N LEU A 53 10.68 10.97 3.51
CA LEU A 53 11.32 9.88 2.79
C LEU A 53 11.19 10.15 1.29
N LEU A 54 12.26 9.92 0.56
CA LEU A 54 12.27 9.99 -0.89
C LEU A 54 12.53 8.59 -1.45
N LYS A 55 11.66 8.14 -2.35
CA LYS A 55 11.69 6.77 -2.87
C LYS A 55 11.83 6.77 -4.38
N LYS A 56 12.72 5.93 -4.89
CA LYS A 56 12.79 5.65 -6.33
C LYS A 56 11.70 4.73 -6.82
N LEU A 57 11.18 3.84 -5.96
CA LEU A 57 10.08 2.92 -6.26
C LEU A 57 10.36 1.86 -7.34
N ALA A 58 11.59 1.79 -7.84
CA ALA A 58 12.03 0.75 -8.75
C ALA A 58 13.54 0.57 -8.63
N HIS A 59 14.03 -0.62 -8.98
CA HIS A 59 15.45 -0.86 -9.10
C HIS A 59 16.03 -0.20 -10.37
N ASP A 60 17.35 0.03 -10.38
CA ASP A 60 18.05 0.61 -11.54
C ASP A 60 17.84 -0.21 -12.83
N TRP A 61 17.75 -1.54 -12.71
CA TRP A 61 17.51 -2.43 -13.85
C TRP A 61 16.07 -2.33 -14.39
N GLU A 62 15.07 -2.09 -13.55
CA GLU A 62 13.68 -1.88 -13.98
C GLU A 62 13.52 -0.55 -14.71
N PHE A 63 14.22 0.49 -14.23
CA PHE A 63 14.30 1.75 -14.95
C PHE A 63 14.96 1.60 -16.32
N GLN A 64 16.05 0.83 -16.38
CA GLN A 64 16.73 0.56 -17.65
C GLN A 64 15.82 -0.24 -18.60
N GLU A 65 15.12 -1.26 -18.09
CA GLU A 65 14.17 -2.05 -18.88
C GLU A 65 13.03 -1.19 -19.45
N LEU A 66 12.47 -0.28 -18.65
CA LEU A 66 11.49 0.69 -19.11
C LEU A 66 12.08 1.58 -20.21
N ASP A 67 13.28 2.12 -20.00
CA ASP A 67 13.96 3.00 -20.96
C ASP A 67 14.24 2.30 -22.29
N ASP A 68 14.73 1.06 -22.26
CA ASP A 68 15.07 0.26 -23.44
C ASP A 68 13.81 -0.11 -24.25
N LYS A 69 12.69 -0.36 -23.58
CA LYS A 69 11.41 -0.71 -24.22
C LYS A 69 10.59 0.51 -24.66
N LEU A 70 10.89 1.71 -24.14
CA LEU A 70 10.07 2.91 -24.31
C LEU A 70 9.73 3.19 -25.77
N CYS A 71 10.75 3.27 -26.64
CA CYS A 71 10.53 3.63 -28.04
C CYS A 71 9.67 2.59 -28.77
N LYS A 72 9.86 1.31 -28.45
CA LYS A 72 9.07 0.22 -29.04
C LYS A 72 7.62 0.26 -28.57
N VAL A 73 7.39 0.45 -27.27
CA VAL A 73 6.03 0.49 -26.70
C VAL A 73 5.21 1.66 -27.27
N TRP A 74 5.88 2.79 -27.52
CA TRP A 74 5.27 4.01 -28.01
C TRP A 74 5.34 4.21 -29.53
N ASN A 75 5.80 3.20 -30.28
CA ASN A 75 5.94 3.24 -31.74
C ASN A 75 6.76 4.45 -32.24
N LEU A 76 7.80 4.83 -31.50
CA LEU A 76 8.72 5.93 -31.84
C LEU A 76 9.92 5.43 -32.64
N SER A 77 10.74 6.35 -33.15
CA SER A 77 11.99 6.00 -33.83
C SER A 77 12.96 5.24 -32.90
N SER A 78 13.82 4.42 -33.49
CA SER A 78 14.91 3.79 -32.73
C SER A 78 15.78 4.87 -32.05
N ASN A 79 16.10 4.67 -30.76
CA ASN A 79 16.79 5.64 -29.90
C ASN A 79 16.02 6.95 -29.67
N CYS A 80 14.68 6.87 -29.55
CA CYS A 80 13.83 8.00 -29.24
C CYS A 80 14.25 8.74 -27.95
N ASN A 81 14.03 10.06 -27.94
CA ASN A 81 14.11 10.88 -26.75
C ASN A 81 12.77 10.82 -26.00
N PRO A 82 12.74 10.73 -24.65
CA PRO A 82 11.48 10.77 -23.89
C PRO A 82 10.58 11.96 -24.23
N LYS A 83 11.15 13.12 -24.59
CA LYS A 83 10.38 14.31 -25.01
C LYS A 83 9.52 14.08 -26.25
N GLU A 84 9.83 13.09 -27.08
CA GLU A 84 9.00 12.71 -28.23
C GLU A 84 7.61 12.22 -27.81
N LEU A 85 7.47 11.71 -26.58
CA LEU A 85 6.18 11.30 -26.01
C LEU A 85 5.19 12.45 -25.86
N LEU A 86 5.63 13.71 -25.89
CA LEU A 86 4.71 14.85 -25.92
C LEU A 86 3.78 14.82 -27.14
N ASN A 87 4.21 14.14 -28.21
CA ASN A 87 3.43 13.92 -29.43
C ASN A 87 2.77 12.54 -29.49
N ALA A 88 2.86 11.73 -28.43
CA ALA A 88 2.27 10.41 -28.40
C ALA A 88 0.74 10.47 -28.51
N THR A 89 0.19 9.48 -29.21
CA THR A 89 -1.24 9.24 -29.37
C THR A 89 -1.65 7.99 -28.62
N GLU A 90 -2.96 7.80 -28.42
CA GLU A 90 -3.53 6.57 -27.83
C GLU A 90 -3.01 6.25 -26.41
N VAL A 91 -2.63 7.28 -25.64
CA VAL A 91 -2.17 7.13 -24.25
C VAL A 91 -3.21 6.38 -23.41
N ASP A 92 -4.50 6.69 -23.62
CA ASP A 92 -5.61 6.01 -22.95
C ASP A 92 -5.57 4.49 -23.13
N GLN A 93 -5.33 4.05 -24.38
CA GLN A 93 -5.26 2.64 -24.71
C GLN A 93 -4.05 1.99 -24.03
N LYS A 94 -2.89 2.66 -24.00
CA LYS A 94 -1.69 2.17 -23.31
C LYS A 94 -1.90 1.97 -21.81
N ILE A 95 -2.69 2.83 -21.17
CA ILE A 95 -3.07 2.69 -19.75
C ILE A 95 -3.97 1.45 -19.57
N ILE A 96 -4.97 1.28 -20.43
CA ILE A 96 -5.85 0.09 -20.36
C ILE A 96 -5.04 -1.18 -20.60
N ASP A 97 -4.16 -1.19 -21.60
CA ASP A 97 -3.37 -2.36 -22.00
C ASP A 97 -2.49 -2.86 -20.86
N ILE A 98 -1.81 -1.96 -20.13
CA ILE A 98 -0.94 -2.36 -19.02
C ILE A 98 -1.73 -2.90 -17.82
N VAL A 99 -2.89 -2.29 -17.51
CA VAL A 99 -3.77 -2.79 -16.46
C VAL A 99 -4.36 -4.15 -16.84
N GLN A 100 -4.76 -4.31 -18.10
CA GLN A 100 -5.28 -5.57 -18.63
C GLN A 100 -4.20 -6.66 -18.60
N PHE A 101 -2.97 -6.32 -18.95
CA PHE A 101 -1.82 -7.22 -18.88
C PHE A 101 -1.59 -7.72 -17.46
N ASN A 102 -1.54 -6.81 -16.48
CA ASN A 102 -1.36 -7.15 -15.05
C ASN A 102 -2.51 -7.98 -14.48
N LEU A 103 -3.74 -7.74 -14.96
CA LEU A 103 -4.91 -8.52 -14.58
C LEU A 103 -4.84 -9.96 -15.12
N SER A 104 -4.55 -10.12 -16.41
CA SER A 104 -4.45 -11.46 -17.03
C SER A 104 -3.20 -12.23 -16.62
N TRP A 105 -2.13 -11.52 -16.29
CA TRP A 105 -0.80 -12.03 -15.95
C TRP A 105 -0.36 -13.23 -16.80
N PRO A 106 -0.11 -13.03 -18.11
CA PRO A 106 0.24 -14.11 -19.01
C PRO A 106 1.67 -14.64 -18.82
N ASP A 107 2.51 -13.92 -18.07
CA ASP A 107 3.94 -14.18 -17.94
C ASP A 107 4.27 -15.15 -16.78
N THR A 108 5.45 -15.76 -16.87
CA THR A 108 5.99 -16.67 -15.84
C THR A 108 6.73 -15.93 -14.72
N GLU A 109 6.99 -14.64 -14.89
CA GLU A 109 7.68 -13.82 -13.88
C GLU A 109 6.74 -13.47 -12.71
N PRO A 110 7.27 -12.92 -11.60
CA PRO A 110 6.43 -12.33 -10.55
C PRO A 110 5.64 -11.14 -11.07
N ARG A 111 4.37 -11.05 -10.63
CA ARG A 111 3.48 -9.95 -11.01
C ARG A 111 4.05 -8.61 -10.58
N LYS A 112 4.10 -7.64 -11.51
CA LYS A 112 4.52 -6.27 -11.23
C LYS A 112 3.40 -5.28 -11.53
N GLY A 113 3.27 -4.27 -10.67
CA GLY A 113 2.36 -3.15 -10.90
C GLY A 113 0.92 -3.40 -10.46
N LEU A 114 0.06 -2.41 -10.74
CA LEU A 114 -1.33 -2.41 -10.27
C LEU A 114 -2.12 -3.57 -10.84
N VAL A 115 -2.78 -4.33 -9.97
CA VAL A 115 -3.86 -5.25 -10.36
C VAL A 115 -5.20 -4.59 -10.09
N LEU A 116 -5.93 -4.25 -11.16
CA LEU A 116 -7.29 -3.73 -11.05
C LEU A 116 -8.27 -4.73 -11.65
N CYS A 117 -9.23 -5.16 -10.84
CA CYS A 117 -10.16 -6.20 -11.24
C CYS A 117 -11.63 -5.85 -10.91
N PRO A 118 -12.61 -6.50 -11.57
CA PRO A 118 -12.43 -7.53 -12.60
C PRO A 118 -12.24 -7.00 -14.01
N TYR A 119 -12.39 -5.70 -14.24
CA TYR A 119 -12.27 -5.13 -15.58
C TYR A 119 -11.33 -3.93 -15.62
N ALA A 120 -10.33 -3.99 -16.51
CA ALA A 120 -9.28 -2.98 -16.64
C ALA A 120 -9.82 -1.57 -16.96
N TYR A 121 -10.96 -1.46 -17.64
CA TYR A 121 -11.55 -0.15 -17.97
C TYR A 121 -11.96 0.68 -16.75
N SER A 122 -12.12 0.05 -15.58
CA SER A 122 -12.42 0.72 -14.30
C SER A 122 -11.28 1.63 -13.84
N VAL A 123 -10.12 1.60 -14.51
CA VAL A 123 -8.93 2.37 -14.16
C VAL A 123 -9.20 3.88 -14.20
N TYR A 124 -10.04 4.38 -15.11
CA TYR A 124 -10.36 5.80 -15.16
C TYR A 124 -11.19 6.27 -13.97
N ASP A 125 -12.07 5.42 -13.48
CA ASP A 125 -12.83 5.70 -12.27
C ASP A 125 -11.93 5.68 -11.03
N LEU A 126 -10.93 4.77 -11.01
CA LEU A 126 -9.92 4.73 -9.97
C LEU A 126 -9.03 5.98 -9.99
N LEU A 127 -8.60 6.40 -11.18
CA LEU A 127 -7.67 7.51 -11.40
C LEU A 127 -8.36 8.89 -11.40
N HIS A 128 -9.68 8.95 -11.30
CA HIS A 128 -10.43 10.20 -11.27
C HIS A 128 -9.87 11.23 -10.25
N PRO A 129 -9.48 10.87 -9.00
CA PRO A 129 -8.86 11.81 -8.08
C PRO A 129 -7.49 12.35 -8.53
N VAL A 130 -6.77 11.60 -9.36
CA VAL A 130 -5.44 11.96 -9.88
C VAL A 130 -5.58 12.88 -11.10
N LEU A 131 -6.43 12.49 -12.06
CA LEU A 131 -6.58 13.18 -13.34
C LEU A 131 -7.44 14.45 -13.27
N ASN A 132 -8.35 14.57 -12.29
CA ASN A 132 -9.23 15.76 -12.21
C ASN A 132 -8.57 17.01 -11.61
N ASN A 133 -7.40 16.87 -10.97
CA ASN A 133 -6.68 18.02 -10.40
C ASN A 133 -5.85 18.79 -11.46
N ALA A 134 -5.96 18.40 -12.73
CA ALA A 134 -5.17 18.89 -13.85
C ALA A 134 -5.69 20.21 -14.44
N ASN A 135 -5.11 21.34 -14.07
CA ASN A 135 -5.34 22.63 -14.74
C ASN A 135 -4.50 22.81 -16.03
N GLY A 136 -3.95 21.74 -16.62
CA GLY A 136 -3.20 21.82 -17.88
C GLY A 136 -2.74 20.46 -18.44
N ASN A 137 -2.88 20.30 -19.76
CA ASN A 137 -2.34 19.23 -20.63
C ASN A 137 -2.41 17.78 -20.09
N ASN A 138 -3.64 17.25 -19.98
CA ASN A 138 -4.01 15.87 -19.64
C ASN A 138 -3.02 14.80 -20.17
N ARG A 139 -2.48 14.97 -21.38
CA ARG A 139 -1.55 14.01 -21.99
C ARG A 139 -0.29 13.74 -21.17
N VAL A 140 0.36 14.79 -20.64
CA VAL A 140 1.62 14.61 -19.88
C VAL A 140 1.34 13.82 -18.61
N GLU A 141 0.28 14.17 -17.90
CA GLU A 141 -0.14 13.48 -16.69
C GLU A 141 -0.53 12.03 -16.97
N MET A 142 -1.22 11.76 -18.07
CA MET A 142 -1.53 10.39 -18.47
C MET A 142 -0.27 9.57 -18.81
N ILE A 143 0.76 10.18 -19.41
CA ILE A 143 2.06 9.52 -19.61
C ILE A 143 2.76 9.28 -18.25
N ASN A 144 2.62 10.20 -17.30
CA ASN A 144 3.11 10.00 -15.94
C ASN A 144 2.38 8.84 -15.23
N VAL A 145 1.06 8.77 -15.36
CA VAL A 145 0.22 7.65 -14.88
C VAL A 145 0.66 6.35 -15.51
N TRP A 146 0.81 6.30 -16.84
CA TRP A 146 1.30 5.12 -17.53
C TRP A 146 2.68 4.69 -16.99
N THR A 147 3.57 5.66 -16.74
CA THR A 147 4.91 5.38 -16.18
C THR A 147 4.83 4.81 -14.77
N MET A 148 3.97 5.35 -13.90
CA MET A 148 3.73 4.82 -12.56
C MET A 148 3.14 3.40 -12.61
N LEU A 149 2.12 3.17 -13.45
CA LEU A 149 1.56 1.82 -13.65
C LEU A 149 2.58 0.81 -14.19
N SER A 150 3.59 1.27 -14.94
CA SER A 150 4.65 0.42 -15.50
C SER A 150 5.76 0.06 -14.53
N LEU A 151 5.92 0.84 -13.46
CA LEU A 151 7.02 0.66 -12.51
C LEU A 151 6.48 0.33 -11.12
N ASN A 152 5.68 1.24 -10.56
CA ASN A 152 5.17 1.12 -9.21
C ASN A 152 3.92 2.02 -9.02
N PRO A 153 2.76 1.43 -8.65
CA PRO A 153 1.52 2.18 -8.53
C PRO A 153 1.40 2.98 -7.22
N GLU A 154 2.34 2.84 -6.27
CA GLU A 154 2.29 3.50 -4.95
C GLU A 154 1.91 5.00 -5.02
N PRO A 155 2.52 5.85 -5.89
CA PRO A 155 2.18 7.26 -5.91
C PRO A 155 0.74 7.53 -6.38
N LEU A 156 0.17 6.64 -7.20
CA LEU A 156 -1.24 6.72 -7.60
C LEU A 156 -2.14 6.36 -6.41
N ILE A 157 -1.82 5.25 -5.73
CA ILE A 157 -2.60 4.76 -4.59
C ILE A 157 -2.62 5.80 -3.46
N LEU A 158 -1.47 6.41 -3.13
CA LEU A 158 -1.39 7.45 -2.10
C LEU A 158 -2.25 8.69 -2.40
N GLN A 159 -2.46 9.02 -3.67
CA GLN A 159 -3.36 10.11 -4.09
C GLN A 159 -4.84 9.70 -4.06
N ILE A 160 -5.15 8.42 -4.31
CA ILE A 160 -6.51 7.88 -4.31
C ILE A 160 -7.04 7.70 -2.88
N ILE A 161 -6.21 7.17 -1.98
CA ILE A 161 -6.53 6.92 -0.57
C ILE A 161 -5.67 7.76 0.38
N PRO A 162 -5.76 9.11 0.33
CA PRO A 162 -4.81 9.98 1.02
C PRO A 162 -4.99 9.95 2.54
N LYS A 163 -3.88 10.13 3.27
CA LYS A 163 -3.87 10.25 4.74
C LYS A 163 -4.83 11.32 5.27
N THR A 164 -5.03 12.41 4.52
CA THR A 164 -5.97 13.50 4.88
C THR A 164 -7.43 13.07 4.97
N LYS A 165 -7.80 11.94 4.34
CA LYS A 165 -9.11 11.28 4.46
C LYS A 165 -9.12 10.15 5.50
N GLY A 166 -8.11 10.13 6.38
CA GLY A 166 -7.99 9.19 7.49
C GLY A 166 -7.52 7.79 7.07
N TRP A 167 -6.92 7.63 5.90
CA TRP A 167 -6.30 6.35 5.50
C TRP A 167 -4.97 6.14 6.25
N PRO A 168 -4.65 4.90 6.66
CA PRO A 168 -3.41 4.58 7.39
C PRO A 168 -2.22 4.43 6.43
N VAL A 169 -2.01 5.42 5.56
CA VAL A 169 -0.92 5.49 4.58
C VAL A 169 -0.09 6.77 4.79
N PRO A 170 1.12 6.88 4.25
CA PRO A 170 1.93 8.08 4.39
C PRO A 170 1.26 9.33 3.82
N ALA A 171 1.55 10.48 4.41
CA ALA A 171 1.20 11.75 3.79
C ALA A 171 2.01 11.92 2.49
N TYR A 172 1.31 11.97 1.36
CA TYR A 172 1.90 12.17 0.04
C TYR A 172 2.41 13.61 -0.12
N GLY A 173 3.69 13.77 -0.42
CA GLY A 173 4.34 15.06 -0.63
C GLY A 173 4.45 15.48 -2.10
N GLY A 174 4.37 14.52 -3.03
CA GLY A 174 4.48 14.74 -4.47
C GLY A 174 5.62 13.96 -5.11
N VAL A 175 5.91 14.28 -6.38
CA VAL A 175 6.89 13.57 -7.21
C VAL A 175 7.78 14.55 -7.97
N CYS A 176 9.02 14.16 -8.23
CA CYS A 176 9.95 14.91 -9.07
C CYS A 176 10.82 13.97 -9.90
N GLY A 177 10.57 13.94 -11.22
CA GLY A 177 11.16 12.95 -12.11
C GLY A 177 10.71 11.54 -11.70
N ARG A 178 11.66 10.64 -11.49
CA ARG A 178 11.47 9.25 -11.02
C ARG A 178 11.73 9.13 -9.52
N LEU A 179 11.22 10.08 -8.75
CA LEU A 179 11.38 10.14 -7.30
C LEU A 179 10.07 10.58 -6.68
N GLU A 180 9.58 9.81 -5.72
CA GLU A 180 8.45 10.15 -4.86
C GLU A 180 8.95 10.77 -3.55
N VAL A 181 8.18 11.70 -2.98
CA VAL A 181 8.38 12.23 -1.64
C VAL A 181 7.15 11.95 -0.78
N VAL A 182 7.35 11.31 0.37
CA VAL A 182 6.33 11.06 1.38
C VAL A 182 6.80 11.50 2.76
N ALA A 183 5.89 11.69 3.70
CA ALA A 183 6.26 11.91 5.10
C ALA A 183 6.94 10.65 5.68
N ASP A 184 7.88 10.86 6.61
CA ASP A 184 8.38 9.81 7.50
C ASP A 184 7.40 9.66 8.67
N GLU A 185 6.79 8.49 8.76
CA GLU A 185 5.61 8.24 9.59
C GLU A 185 5.90 7.47 10.89
N GLY A 186 7.18 7.20 11.19
CA GLY A 186 7.58 6.57 12.44
C GLY A 186 8.56 5.43 12.27
N GLU A 187 8.64 4.60 13.30
CA GLU A 187 9.57 3.48 13.40
C GLU A 187 8.85 2.17 13.05
N ILE A 188 9.53 1.28 12.33
CA ILE A 188 8.99 -0.01 11.89
C ILE A 188 8.63 -0.86 13.11
N ILE A 189 7.44 -1.47 13.13
CA ILE A 189 6.95 -2.23 14.28
C ILE A 189 7.88 -3.40 14.65
N SER A 190 8.49 -4.08 13.68
CA SER A 190 9.46 -5.16 13.94
C SER A 190 10.68 -4.72 14.76
N SER A 191 11.08 -3.45 14.66
CA SER A 191 12.19 -2.88 15.44
C SER A 191 11.80 -2.49 16.88
N LEU A 192 10.49 -2.43 17.18
CA LEU A 192 9.95 -2.07 18.49
C LEU A 192 9.90 -3.28 19.45
N SER A 193 11.05 -3.92 19.70
CA SER A 193 11.15 -5.18 20.45
C SER A 193 10.71 -5.13 21.92
N HIS A 194 10.72 -3.95 22.56
CA HIS A 194 10.53 -3.79 24.01
C HIS A 194 9.31 -2.92 24.40
N ILE A 195 8.33 -2.76 23.52
CA ILE A 195 7.15 -1.95 23.86
C ILE A 195 6.20 -2.67 24.84
N PRO A 196 5.54 -1.94 25.77
CA PRO A 196 4.55 -2.52 26.66
C PRO A 196 3.43 -3.22 25.91
N TRP A 197 2.92 -4.33 26.46
CA TRP A 197 1.91 -5.13 25.75
C TRP A 197 0.60 -4.37 25.50
N LEU A 198 0.24 -3.40 26.36
CA LEU A 198 -0.91 -2.52 26.12
C LEU A 198 -0.68 -1.59 24.92
N ARG A 199 0.56 -1.17 24.67
CA ARG A 199 0.91 -0.43 23.45
C ARG A 199 0.79 -1.32 22.21
N LYS A 200 1.20 -2.59 22.31
CA LYS A 200 0.92 -3.59 21.26
C LYS A 200 -0.59 -3.74 21.02
N LEU A 201 -1.40 -3.77 22.08
CA LEU A 201 -2.86 -3.84 21.97
C LEU A 201 -3.46 -2.63 21.22
N LYS A 202 -2.93 -1.41 21.45
CA LYS A 202 -3.33 -0.21 20.68
C LYS A 202 -2.98 -0.35 19.20
N PHE A 203 -1.78 -0.80 18.87
CA PHE A 203 -1.39 -1.01 17.47
C PHE A 203 -2.26 -2.09 16.84
N ALA A 204 -2.55 -3.17 17.56
CA ALA A 204 -3.43 -4.23 17.09
C ALA A 204 -4.83 -3.72 16.74
N GLN A 205 -5.42 -2.87 17.60
CA GLN A 205 -6.69 -2.20 17.29
C GLN A 205 -6.61 -1.44 15.97
N LYS A 206 -5.54 -0.66 15.78
CA LYS A 206 -5.36 0.14 14.56
C LYS A 206 -5.10 -0.72 13.32
N ILE A 207 -4.40 -1.86 13.45
CA ILE A 207 -4.19 -2.83 12.36
C ILE A 207 -5.52 -3.43 11.93
N ILE A 208 -6.38 -3.81 12.88
CA ILE A 208 -7.71 -4.32 12.56
C ILE A 208 -8.57 -3.24 11.90
N ASN A 209 -8.54 -2.00 12.41
CA ASN A 209 -9.27 -0.89 11.80
C ASN A 209 -8.77 -0.60 10.37
N ALA A 210 -7.47 -0.70 10.12
CA ALA A 210 -6.90 -0.59 8.79
C ALA A 210 -7.44 -1.68 7.85
N ALA A 211 -7.56 -2.93 8.32
CA ALA A 211 -8.12 -4.02 7.51
C ALA A 211 -9.57 -3.74 7.11
N MET A 212 -10.35 -3.19 8.04
CA MET A 212 -11.72 -2.77 7.75
C MET A 212 -11.77 -1.58 6.79
N ASP A 213 -10.89 -0.59 6.95
CA ASP A 213 -10.81 0.58 6.08
C ASP A 213 -10.44 0.18 4.64
N PHE A 214 -9.34 -0.56 4.44
CA PHE A 214 -8.91 -1.07 3.14
C PHE A 214 -9.97 -1.93 2.45
N THR A 215 -10.75 -2.67 3.23
CA THR A 215 -11.82 -3.51 2.68
C THR A 215 -13.08 -2.73 2.35
N PHE A 216 -13.52 -1.78 3.19
CA PHE A 216 -14.89 -1.25 3.13
C PHE A 216 -15.01 0.27 2.95
N LYS A 217 -14.00 1.06 3.33
CA LYS A 217 -14.14 2.52 3.50
C LYS A 217 -14.35 3.27 2.19
N HIS A 218 -13.74 2.82 1.11
CA HIS A 218 -13.86 3.51 -0.18
C HIS A 218 -15.21 3.17 -0.83
N ASP A 219 -15.91 4.18 -1.38
CA ASP A 219 -17.29 4.03 -1.90
C ASP A 219 -17.44 3.09 -3.09
N ARG A 220 -16.40 2.98 -3.92
CA ARG A 220 -16.36 2.11 -5.11
C ARG A 220 -15.34 0.96 -5.07
N PHE A 221 -14.12 1.22 -4.62
CA PHE A 221 -13.05 0.24 -4.66
C PHE A 221 -12.82 -0.46 -3.31
N ARG A 222 -12.20 -1.64 -3.34
CA ARG A 222 -11.55 -2.27 -2.19
C ARG A 222 -10.05 -2.37 -2.50
N PHE A 223 -9.21 -2.23 -1.49
CA PHE A 223 -7.76 -2.29 -1.62
C PHE A 223 -7.26 -3.50 -0.83
N TYR A 224 -6.79 -4.53 -1.50
CA TYR A 224 -6.20 -5.70 -0.86
C TYR A 224 -4.68 -5.55 -0.92
N LEU A 225 -4.08 -5.21 0.21
CA LEU A 225 -2.63 -5.10 0.34
C LEU A 225 -2.01 -6.47 0.49
N MET A 226 -0.93 -6.74 -0.21
CA MET A 226 -0.33 -8.08 -0.22
C MET A 226 0.79 -8.25 0.80
N ASP A 227 1.39 -7.14 1.21
CA ASP A 227 2.35 -7.09 2.30
C ASP A 227 1.73 -6.49 3.57
N TRP A 228 1.32 -7.36 4.49
CA TRP A 228 0.87 -7.00 5.84
C TRP A 228 1.96 -7.23 6.90
N SER A 229 3.20 -7.50 6.48
CA SER A 229 4.29 -7.76 7.41
C SER A 229 4.46 -6.60 8.40
N ILE A 230 4.93 -6.94 9.60
CA ILE A 230 5.27 -5.93 10.62
C ILE A 230 6.47 -5.05 10.19
N ASP A 231 7.14 -5.39 9.09
CA ASP A 231 8.16 -4.56 8.45
C ASP A 231 7.54 -3.47 7.55
N ASN A 232 6.33 -3.69 7.04
CA ASN A 232 5.58 -2.70 6.26
C ASN A 232 4.74 -1.74 7.13
N ILE A 233 4.69 -1.96 8.44
CA ILE A 233 3.90 -1.12 9.35
C ILE A 233 4.84 -0.33 10.25
N VAL A 234 4.73 1.00 10.21
CA VAL A 234 5.43 1.89 11.14
C VAL A 234 4.47 2.43 12.19
N ALA A 235 5.00 2.79 13.36
CA ALA A 235 4.27 3.47 14.41
C ALA A 235 5.01 4.74 14.87
N ASN A 236 4.26 5.80 15.16
CA ASN A 236 4.83 7.05 15.69
C ASN A 236 4.67 7.20 17.21
N ASP A 237 5.16 8.34 17.71
CA ASP A 237 5.10 8.76 19.11
C ASP A 237 3.67 8.91 19.65
N LYS A 238 2.68 9.11 18.77
CA LYS A 238 1.25 9.22 19.10
C LYS A 238 0.51 7.88 19.03
N ASP A 239 1.25 6.79 18.90
CA ASP A 239 0.71 5.44 18.71
C ASP A 239 -0.10 5.26 17.42
N GLU A 240 -0.01 6.17 16.45
CA GLU A 240 -0.62 5.99 15.14
C GLU A 240 0.22 5.03 14.31
N ILE A 241 -0.44 4.17 13.52
CA ILE A 241 0.25 3.27 12.59
C ILE A 241 0.11 3.75 11.16
N THR A 242 1.02 3.32 10.28
CA THR A 242 0.96 3.61 8.85
C THR A 242 1.59 2.48 8.04
N PHE A 243 0.94 2.07 6.94
CA PHE A 243 1.44 1.11 5.96
C PHE A 243 2.30 1.84 4.94
N ILE A 244 3.61 1.56 4.91
CA ILE A 244 4.58 2.42 4.22
C ILE A 244 4.91 2.00 2.80
N ASP A 245 4.58 0.78 2.39
CA ASP A 245 4.80 0.22 1.05
C ASP A 245 3.46 -0.23 0.47
N LEU A 246 3.10 0.32 -0.69
CA LEU A 246 1.82 0.08 -1.37
C LEU A 246 2.02 -0.38 -2.82
N GLU A 247 3.19 -0.94 -3.14
CA GLU A 247 3.49 -1.40 -4.50
C GLU A 247 2.62 -2.59 -4.91
N ASP A 248 2.38 -3.51 -3.98
CA ASP A 248 1.61 -4.73 -4.20
C ASP A 248 0.20 -4.61 -3.63
N VAL A 249 -0.69 -4.08 -4.47
CA VAL A 249 -2.12 -3.94 -4.17
C VAL A 249 -2.99 -4.49 -5.28
N VAL A 250 -3.99 -5.28 -4.90
CA VAL A 250 -5.14 -5.60 -5.76
C VAL A 250 -6.26 -4.64 -5.44
N VAL A 251 -6.67 -3.88 -6.44
CA VAL A 251 -7.82 -2.99 -6.38
C VAL A 251 -9.01 -3.70 -7.01
N LEU A 252 -10.09 -3.83 -6.26
CA LEU A 252 -11.34 -4.44 -6.73
C LEU A 252 -12.41 -3.37 -6.91
N ASP A 253 -12.97 -3.24 -8.11
CA ASP A 253 -14.16 -2.43 -8.34
C ASP A 253 -15.41 -3.21 -7.91
N LYS A 254 -16.11 -2.72 -6.88
CA LYS A 254 -17.34 -3.36 -6.39
C LYS A 254 -18.60 -2.90 -7.13
N ASN A 255 -18.51 -1.83 -7.95
CA ASN A 255 -19.64 -1.24 -8.65
C ASN A 255 -19.63 -1.61 -10.13
N ILE A 256 -19.74 -2.91 -10.39
CA ILE A 256 -19.81 -3.46 -11.75
C ILE A 256 -21.14 -4.14 -12.02
N SER A 257 -21.44 -4.35 -13.30
CA SER A 257 -22.39 -5.38 -13.73
C SER A 257 -21.60 -6.61 -14.15
N PRO A 258 -21.54 -7.68 -13.33
CA PRO A 258 -20.74 -8.86 -13.66
C PRO A 258 -21.26 -9.50 -14.94
N LYS A 259 -20.35 -9.83 -15.85
CA LYS A 259 -20.66 -10.60 -17.06
C LYS A 259 -20.68 -12.10 -16.72
N THR A 260 -21.00 -12.93 -17.71
CA THR A 260 -21.10 -14.39 -17.56
C THR A 260 -19.79 -15.09 -17.17
N ASP A 261 -18.67 -14.38 -17.26
CA ASP A 261 -17.32 -14.82 -16.88
C ASP A 261 -17.07 -14.76 -15.35
N LEU A 262 -17.96 -14.16 -14.57
CA LEU A 262 -17.85 -14.05 -13.10
C LEU A 262 -19.00 -14.78 -12.38
N PRO A 263 -19.11 -16.12 -12.50
CA PRO A 263 -20.22 -16.88 -11.92
C PRO A 263 -20.25 -16.83 -10.39
N HIS A 264 -19.10 -16.59 -9.75
CA HIS A 264 -18.95 -16.53 -8.30
C HIS A 264 -19.00 -15.11 -7.74
N TRP A 265 -19.30 -14.09 -8.55
CA TRP A 265 -19.20 -12.69 -8.12
C TRP A 265 -19.91 -12.40 -6.81
N TYR A 266 -21.14 -12.89 -6.63
CA TYR A 266 -21.96 -12.63 -5.44
C TYR A 266 -21.62 -13.53 -4.24
N GLN A 267 -20.66 -14.43 -4.38
CA GLN A 267 -20.13 -15.25 -3.29
C GLN A 267 -18.98 -14.49 -2.60
N ARG A 268 -18.73 -14.82 -1.33
CA ARG A 268 -17.56 -14.32 -0.61
C ARG A 268 -16.40 -15.28 -0.86
N TYR A 269 -15.22 -14.74 -1.10
CA TYR A 269 -14.00 -15.52 -1.13
C TYR A 269 -13.35 -15.51 0.27
N SER A 270 -13.30 -16.68 0.90
CA SER A 270 -12.50 -16.88 2.10
C SER A 270 -11.19 -17.53 1.71
N ARG A 271 -10.08 -17.13 2.34
CA ARG A 271 -8.77 -17.75 2.09
C ARG A 271 -8.84 -19.28 2.20
N GLU A 272 -8.46 -19.95 1.11
CA GLU A 272 -8.20 -21.39 1.10
C GLU A 272 -6.85 -21.61 1.77
N VAL A 273 -6.74 -22.62 2.65
CA VAL A 273 -5.54 -22.87 3.46
C VAL A 273 -4.37 -23.28 2.56
N LEU A 274 -3.64 -22.30 2.03
CA LEU A 274 -2.50 -22.46 1.13
C LEU A 274 -1.19 -22.14 1.88
N GLY A 275 -0.84 -22.93 2.90
CA GLY A 275 0.45 -22.79 3.59
C GLY A 275 0.59 -21.59 4.53
N THR A 276 1.83 -21.30 4.94
CA THR A 276 2.21 -20.19 5.85
C THR A 276 2.34 -18.86 5.09
N GLY A 277 2.35 -17.75 5.82
CA GLY A 277 2.52 -16.40 5.26
C GLY A 277 1.32 -15.85 4.50
N PHE A 278 1.51 -14.68 3.87
CA PHE A 278 0.48 -13.93 3.14
C PHE A 278 0.17 -14.49 1.74
N THR A 279 -0.08 -15.80 1.64
CA THR A 279 -0.44 -16.46 0.37
C THR A 279 -1.95 -16.41 0.11
N PHE A 280 -2.33 -15.96 -1.09
CA PHE A 280 -3.72 -15.87 -1.55
C PHE A 280 -3.80 -16.00 -3.07
N SER A 281 -4.98 -16.34 -3.58
CA SER A 281 -5.25 -16.36 -5.03
C SER A 281 -5.81 -15.00 -5.47
N ILE A 282 -5.01 -14.23 -6.22
CA ILE A 282 -5.49 -12.99 -6.84
C ILE A 282 -6.65 -13.28 -7.79
N GLU A 283 -6.58 -14.38 -8.53
CA GLU A 283 -7.65 -14.81 -9.43
C GLU A 283 -8.97 -14.96 -8.66
N ASN A 284 -8.96 -15.68 -7.54
CA ASN A 284 -10.17 -15.85 -6.73
C ASN A 284 -10.63 -14.53 -6.12
N ILE A 285 -9.73 -13.67 -5.61
CA ILE A 285 -10.11 -12.33 -5.15
C ILE A 285 -10.85 -11.56 -6.26
N CYS A 286 -10.36 -11.65 -7.50
CA CYS A 286 -10.92 -10.93 -8.63
C CYS A 286 -12.19 -11.56 -9.23
N GLN A 287 -12.50 -12.82 -8.89
CA GLN A 287 -13.75 -13.49 -9.26
C GLN A 287 -14.90 -13.26 -8.27
N HIS A 288 -14.64 -12.60 -7.13
CA HIS A 288 -15.61 -12.40 -6.04
C HIS A 288 -15.73 -10.92 -5.66
N HIS A 289 -16.93 -10.48 -5.26
CA HIS A 289 -17.22 -9.10 -4.85
C HIS A 289 -16.59 -8.71 -3.49
N LEU A 290 -16.18 -9.70 -2.70
CA LEU A 290 -15.64 -9.53 -1.36
C LEU A 290 -14.74 -10.71 -0.99
N SER A 291 -13.54 -10.40 -0.50
CA SER A 291 -12.61 -11.35 0.10
C SER A 291 -12.31 -10.99 1.55
N ASP A 292 -12.04 -12.00 2.38
CA ASP A 292 -11.55 -11.82 3.76
C ASP A 292 -10.04 -11.54 3.85
N HIS A 293 -9.33 -11.39 2.74
CA HIS A 293 -7.86 -11.25 2.67
C HIS A 293 -7.27 -10.29 3.71
N ASN A 294 -7.67 -9.01 3.69
CA ASN A 294 -7.13 -8.01 4.64
C ASN A 294 -7.45 -8.37 6.10
N ILE A 295 -8.63 -8.96 6.35
CA ILE A 295 -9.05 -9.35 7.70
C ILE A 295 -8.20 -10.52 8.18
N TRP A 296 -8.04 -11.55 7.35
CA TRP A 296 -7.18 -12.68 7.65
C TRP A 296 -5.73 -12.23 7.85
N ALA A 297 -5.21 -11.34 7.00
CA ALA A 297 -3.86 -10.82 7.11
C ALA A 297 -3.65 -10.05 8.42
N ALA A 298 -4.62 -9.23 8.84
CA ALA A 298 -4.60 -8.62 10.17
C ALA A 298 -4.62 -9.67 11.29
N CYS A 299 -5.48 -10.70 11.22
CA CYS A 299 -5.48 -11.78 12.20
C CYS A 299 -4.11 -12.49 12.27
N TYR A 300 -3.47 -12.71 11.12
CA TYR A 300 -2.17 -13.35 11.01
C TYR A 300 -1.06 -12.51 11.64
N VAL A 301 -1.04 -11.19 11.43
CA VAL A 301 -0.11 -10.28 12.12
C VAL A 301 -0.26 -10.38 13.65
N LEU A 302 -1.49 -10.49 14.14
CA LEU A 302 -1.75 -10.50 15.59
C LEU A 302 -1.43 -11.84 16.26
N ALA A 303 -1.72 -12.95 15.58
CA ALA A 303 -1.81 -14.28 16.19
C ALA A 303 -1.26 -15.43 15.33
N GLY A 304 -0.62 -15.12 14.20
CA GLY A 304 -0.02 -16.09 13.29
C GLY A 304 1.18 -16.84 13.89
N ASP A 305 1.77 -17.71 13.11
CA ASP A 305 2.97 -18.46 13.48
C ASP A 305 4.27 -17.65 13.27
N GLU A 306 4.26 -16.70 12.34
CA GLU A 306 5.38 -15.80 12.05
C GLU A 306 5.26 -14.50 12.84
N TYR A 307 6.02 -14.38 13.94
CA TYR A 307 6.08 -13.21 14.82
C TYR A 307 4.71 -12.72 15.34
N PRO A 308 3.94 -13.57 16.06
CA PRO A 308 2.61 -13.21 16.56
C PRO A 308 2.66 -11.99 17.48
N PHE A 309 2.19 -10.85 16.97
CA PHE A 309 2.45 -9.55 17.58
C PHE A 309 1.89 -9.42 19.00
N LEU A 310 0.74 -10.04 19.29
CA LEU A 310 0.11 -10.00 20.62
C LEU A 310 0.58 -11.10 21.57
N TYR A 311 1.43 -12.03 21.12
CA TYR A 311 1.90 -13.13 21.96
C TYR A 311 3.31 -12.87 22.55
N PRO A 312 3.60 -13.44 23.74
CA PRO A 312 2.66 -14.10 24.64
C PRO A 312 1.70 -13.10 25.31
N ILE A 313 0.43 -13.49 25.45
CA ILE A 313 -0.55 -12.70 26.21
C ILE A 313 -0.18 -12.76 27.70
N PRO A 314 -0.03 -11.61 28.40
CA PRO A 314 0.32 -11.59 29.82
C PRO A 314 -0.68 -12.38 30.65
N LYS A 315 -0.21 -13.17 31.62
CA LYS A 315 -1.07 -14.05 32.45
C LYS A 315 -2.20 -13.27 33.14
N GLN A 316 -1.94 -12.06 33.60
CA GLN A 316 -2.95 -11.20 34.25
C GLN A 316 -4.08 -10.82 33.29
N ILE A 317 -3.73 -10.55 32.03
CA ILE A 317 -4.70 -10.26 30.96
C ILE A 317 -5.48 -11.51 30.62
N ASN A 318 -4.80 -12.64 30.42
CA ASN A 318 -5.48 -13.89 30.08
C ASN A 318 -6.48 -14.33 31.17
N ASN A 319 -6.15 -14.11 32.45
CA ASN A 319 -7.06 -14.41 33.57
C ASN A 319 -8.29 -13.48 33.61
N THR A 320 -8.13 -12.21 33.23
CA THR A 320 -9.22 -11.21 33.27
C THR A 320 -10.04 -11.15 31.99
N ARG A 321 -9.47 -11.62 30.88
CA ARG A 321 -10.06 -11.63 29.53
C ARG A 321 -9.75 -12.96 28.82
N PRO A 322 -10.27 -14.10 29.33
CA PRO A 322 -9.95 -15.43 28.80
C PRO A 322 -10.44 -15.65 27.37
N HIS A 323 -11.37 -14.83 26.88
CA HIS A 323 -11.91 -14.93 25.53
C HIS A 323 -11.02 -14.29 24.46
N LEU A 324 -10.01 -13.48 24.84
CA LEU A 324 -9.15 -12.80 23.87
C LEU A 324 -8.37 -13.81 23.01
N ASP A 325 -7.72 -14.78 23.65
CA ASP A 325 -6.94 -15.82 22.97
C ASP A 325 -7.83 -16.64 22.01
N MET A 326 -9.01 -17.05 22.49
CA MET A 326 -9.99 -17.75 21.66
C MET A 326 -10.45 -16.93 20.45
N LEU A 327 -10.69 -15.61 20.62
CA LEU A 327 -11.09 -14.74 19.51
C LEU A 327 -9.96 -14.54 18.50
N LEU A 328 -8.70 -14.43 18.96
CA LEU A 328 -7.53 -14.34 18.09
C LEU A 328 -7.37 -15.63 17.24
N GLN A 329 -7.53 -16.79 17.86
CA GLN A 329 -7.48 -18.07 17.15
C GLN A 329 -8.66 -18.25 16.18
N ASN A 330 -9.87 -17.84 16.57
CA ASN A 330 -11.03 -17.87 15.67
C ASN A 330 -10.91 -16.86 14.53
N CYS A 331 -10.23 -15.73 14.74
CA CYS A 331 -9.92 -14.75 13.69
C CYS A 331 -9.06 -15.40 12.61
N LEU A 332 -8.03 -16.14 13.02
CA LEU A 332 -7.11 -16.80 12.12
C LEU A 332 -7.72 -18.02 11.42
N ASN A 333 -8.40 -18.89 12.19
CA ASN A 333 -8.78 -20.24 11.77
C ASN A 333 -10.29 -20.47 11.63
N GLY A 334 -11.13 -19.50 12.00
CA GLY A 334 -12.59 -19.65 11.95
C GLY A 334 -13.19 -19.45 10.57
N ASP A 335 -14.39 -20.00 10.39
CA ASP A 335 -15.12 -19.95 9.11
C ASP A 335 -15.70 -18.56 8.79
N ASP A 336 -16.08 -17.80 9.81
CA ASP A 336 -16.63 -16.44 9.67
C ASP A 336 -15.73 -15.40 10.33
N ARG A 337 -14.70 -14.98 9.57
CA ARG A 337 -13.74 -13.96 10.00
C ARG A 337 -14.36 -12.58 10.07
N PHE A 338 -15.34 -12.26 9.22
CA PHE A 338 -16.04 -10.96 9.23
C PHE A 338 -16.81 -10.75 10.54
N HIS A 339 -17.47 -11.79 11.05
CA HIS A 339 -18.11 -11.71 12.36
C HIS A 339 -17.10 -11.70 13.51
N THR A 340 -16.07 -12.53 13.40
CA THR A 340 -15.07 -12.69 14.47
C THR A 340 -14.25 -11.42 14.66
N ILE A 341 -13.85 -10.76 13.58
CA ILE A 341 -13.06 -9.52 13.64
C ILE A 341 -13.84 -8.40 14.33
N GLY A 342 -15.15 -8.28 14.09
CA GLY A 342 -16.00 -7.29 14.77
C GLY A 342 -16.09 -7.52 16.29
N LYS A 343 -16.17 -8.79 16.72
CA LYS A 343 -16.10 -9.12 18.15
C LYS A 343 -14.72 -8.83 18.75
N LEU A 344 -13.66 -9.15 18.01
CA LEU A 344 -12.29 -8.89 18.45
C LEU A 344 -12.03 -7.39 18.61
N GLN A 345 -12.48 -6.57 17.66
CA GLN A 345 -12.42 -5.10 17.76
C GLN A 345 -13.07 -4.60 19.05
N HIS A 346 -14.31 -5.02 19.31
CA HIS A 346 -15.05 -4.61 20.49
C HIS A 346 -14.34 -5.01 21.79
N VAL A 347 -13.84 -6.25 21.88
CA VAL A 347 -13.09 -6.71 23.06
C VAL A 347 -11.80 -5.91 23.27
N ILE A 348 -11.07 -5.61 22.20
CA ILE A 348 -9.85 -4.79 22.27
C ILE A 348 -10.17 -3.36 22.70
N GLU A 349 -11.22 -2.76 22.15
CA GLU A 349 -11.72 -1.42 22.55
C GLU A 349 -12.05 -1.37 24.04
N ASP A 350 -12.84 -2.32 24.54
CA ASP A 350 -13.22 -2.41 25.94
C ASP A 350 -11.99 -2.56 26.84
N MET A 351 -10.99 -3.35 26.41
CA MET A 351 -9.74 -3.52 27.16
C MET A 351 -8.90 -2.25 27.24
N LEU A 352 -8.89 -1.45 26.17
CA LEU A 352 -8.16 -0.18 26.13
C LEU A 352 -8.83 0.90 26.98
N LEU A 353 -10.13 0.79 27.26
CA LEU A 353 -10.89 1.68 28.14
C LEU A 353 -10.88 1.23 29.62
N ASP A 354 -10.57 -0.04 29.90
CA ASP A 354 -10.56 -0.58 31.26
C ASP A 354 -9.36 -0.06 32.07
N THR A 355 -9.63 0.92 32.94
CA THR A 355 -8.66 1.52 33.88
C THR A 355 -7.88 0.50 34.72
N LYS A 356 -8.46 -0.67 35.05
CA LYS A 356 -7.75 -1.73 35.78
C LYS A 356 -6.67 -2.35 34.91
N ILE A 357 -6.98 -2.66 33.66
CA ILE A 357 -6.02 -3.20 32.69
C ILE A 357 -4.90 -2.19 32.42
N VAL A 358 -5.26 -0.91 32.25
CA VAL A 358 -4.29 0.17 32.04
C VAL A 358 -3.35 0.32 33.24
N SER A 359 -3.88 0.31 34.46
CA SER A 359 -3.09 0.43 35.70
C SER A 359 -2.20 -0.78 36.01
N LEU A 360 -2.64 -1.99 35.64
CA LEU A 360 -1.88 -3.23 35.84
C LEU A 360 -0.56 -3.22 35.05
N GLN A 361 -0.50 -2.54 33.91
CA GLN A 361 0.73 -2.44 33.12
C GLN A 361 1.64 -1.28 33.49
N SER A 362 1.09 -0.15 33.94
CA SER A 362 1.92 0.95 34.47
C SER A 362 2.68 0.57 35.74
N SER A 363 2.35 -0.58 36.35
CA SER A 363 3.00 -1.14 37.53
C SER A 363 4.16 -2.09 37.20
N ILE A 364 4.42 -2.39 35.92
CA ILE A 364 5.36 -3.43 35.44
C ILE A 364 6.46 -2.85 34.52
N THR A 365 6.34 -1.59 34.11
CA THR A 365 7.42 -0.77 33.51
C THR A 365 8.14 0.01 34.58
#